data_AF-A0AA88B0I1-F1
#
_entry.id   AF-A0AA88B0I1-F1
#
_cell.length_a   1.000
_cell.length_b   1.000
_cell.length_c   1.000
_cell.angle_alpha   90.00
_cell.angle_beta   90.00
_cell.angle_gamma   90.00
#
_symmetry.space_group_name_H-M   'P 1'
#
loop_
_entity.id
_entity.type
_entity.pdbx_description
1 polymer ?
#
loop_
_entity_poly.entity_id
_entity_poly.type
_entity_poly.pdbx_seq_one_letter_code
_entity_poly.pdbx_strand_id
1 'polypeptide(L)'
;MGFLMPIGILTIRMSHREECGRRLRILLQIHAATQVLAVLLATAGAVMSFKNFNNSFDNSHQRIGVALYGVIWLQALLGFLRPNRGFKGRSVWFFVHWMVGTAVPLMGVFSIYSGLQAYHEKTSRRIRIWISLFTAEMCLVCFFYLFQDKWVYIQKQGVILGNSNEFTTLRGTTDKEAPPREKPKRIGF
;
A
#
# COMPACT_ATOMS: atom_id res chain seq x y z
N MET A 1 -1.77 -12.36 -7.68
CA MET A 1 -2.62 -11.15 -7.60
C MET A 1 -2.98 -10.78 -6.16
N GLY A 2 -3.52 -11.69 -5.35
CA GLY A 2 -3.97 -11.39 -3.98
C GLY A 2 -2.92 -10.72 -3.06
N PHE A 3 -1.65 -11.11 -3.16
CA PHE A 3 -0.59 -10.58 -2.29
C PHE A 3 0.23 -9.45 -2.93
N LEU A 4 0.78 -9.72 -4.12
CA LEU A 4 1.77 -8.86 -4.77
C LEU A 4 1.20 -7.50 -5.22
N MET A 5 -0.07 -7.47 -5.65
CA MET A 5 -0.69 -6.22 -6.11
C MET A 5 -0.97 -5.27 -4.94
N PRO A 6 -1.55 -5.71 -3.80
CA PRO A 6 -1.68 -4.87 -2.62
C PRO A 6 -0.34 -4.36 -2.09
N ILE A 7 0.71 -5.19 -2.05
CA ILE A 7 2.04 -4.74 -1.61
C ILE A 7 2.56 -3.61 -2.50
N GLY A 8 2.51 -3.77 -3.81
CA GLY A 8 2.94 -2.72 -4.73
C GLY A 8 2.17 -1.40 -4.51
N ILE A 9 0.88 -1.47 -4.20
CA ILE A 9 0.04 -0.30 -3.88
C ILE A 9 0.44 0.33 -2.54
N LEU A 10 0.66 -0.49 -1.49
CA LEU A 10 1.14 -0.02 -0.20
C LEU A 10 2.52 0.66 -0.31
N THR A 11 3.42 0.13 -1.15
CA THR A 11 4.75 0.71 -1.36
C THR A 11 4.68 2.08 -2.03
N ILE A 12 3.91 2.23 -3.10
CA ILE A 12 3.83 3.52 -3.81
C ILE A 12 3.10 4.60 -2.99
N ARG A 13 2.16 4.21 -2.13
CA ARG A 13 1.46 5.14 -1.23
C ARG A 13 2.42 5.84 -0.26
N MET A 14 3.48 5.14 0.19
CA MET A 14 4.53 5.79 0.99
C MET A 14 5.25 6.90 0.22
N SER A 15 5.27 6.84 -1.11
CA SER A 15 5.96 7.81 -1.96
C SER A 15 5.25 9.16 -2.08
N HIS A 16 3.97 9.29 -1.70
CA HIS A 16 3.29 10.60 -1.60
C HIS A 16 3.92 11.50 -0.53
N ARG A 17 4.77 10.93 0.34
CA ARG A 17 5.33 11.57 1.53
C ARG A 17 6.81 11.94 1.38
N GLU A 18 7.44 11.57 0.26
CA GLU A 18 8.84 11.82 -0.01
C GLU A 18 8.97 13.04 -0.93
N GLU A 19 9.77 14.02 -0.52
CA GLU A 19 10.14 15.13 -1.40
C GLU A 19 10.85 14.59 -2.66
N CYS A 20 10.66 15.29 -3.77
CA CYS A 20 11.06 14.82 -5.10
C CYS A 20 12.56 14.45 -5.13
N GLY A 21 12.90 13.15 -5.14
CA GLY A 21 14.28 12.70 -4.96
C GLY A 21 14.56 11.24 -5.37
N ARG A 22 15.69 10.70 -4.92
CA ARG A 22 16.16 9.32 -5.22
C ARG A 22 15.22 8.26 -4.66
N ARG A 23 14.68 8.46 -3.45
CA ARG A 23 13.76 7.54 -2.78
C ARG A 23 12.44 7.37 -3.54
N LEU A 24 11.85 8.47 -4.02
CA LEU A 24 10.65 8.43 -4.85
C LEU A 24 10.84 7.56 -6.11
N ARG A 25 12.01 7.65 -6.78
CA ARG A 25 12.33 6.80 -7.94
C ARG A 25 12.45 5.33 -7.55
N ILE A 26 13.09 5.03 -6.42
CA ILE A 26 13.22 3.66 -5.92
C ILE A 26 11.84 3.06 -5.61
N LEU A 27 10.96 3.80 -4.92
CA LEU A 27 9.60 3.35 -4.61
C LEU A 27 8.77 3.10 -5.88
N LEU A 28 8.88 3.97 -6.89
CA LEU A 28 8.27 3.76 -8.20
C LEU A 28 8.79 2.51 -8.91
N GLN A 29 10.10 2.23 -8.81
CA GLN A 29 10.70 1.06 -9.43
C GLN A 29 10.29 -0.23 -8.71
N ILE A 30 10.22 -0.24 -7.38
CA ILE A 30 9.73 -1.38 -6.60
C ILE A 30 8.25 -1.63 -6.93
N HIS A 31 7.43 -0.57 -7.00
CA HIS A 31 6.04 -0.67 -7.45
C HIS A 31 5.97 -1.30 -8.85
N ALA A 32 6.71 -0.78 -9.83
CA ALA A 32 6.70 -1.32 -11.19
C ALA A 32 7.14 -2.80 -11.23
N ALA A 33 8.23 -3.16 -10.55
CA ALA A 33 8.75 -4.52 -10.52
C ALA A 33 7.74 -5.51 -9.90
N THR A 34 7.14 -5.14 -8.77
CA THR A 34 6.12 -5.97 -8.10
C THR A 34 4.86 -6.14 -8.96
N GLN A 35 4.42 -5.08 -9.66
CA GLN A 35 3.27 -5.15 -10.57
C GLN A 35 3.57 -6.01 -11.82
N VAL A 36 4.75 -5.89 -12.41
CA VAL A 36 5.16 -6.73 -13.54
C VAL A 36 5.18 -8.20 -13.14
N LEU A 37 5.77 -8.52 -11.98
CA LEU A 37 5.78 -9.90 -11.47
C LEU A 37 4.35 -10.44 -11.25
N ALA A 38 3.44 -9.60 -10.74
CA ALA A 38 2.04 -9.96 -10.57
C ALA A 38 1.35 -10.28 -11.91
N VAL A 39 1.55 -9.44 -12.94
CA VAL A 39 1.01 -9.65 -14.29
C VAL A 39 1.55 -10.95 -14.92
N LEU A 40 2.84 -11.22 -14.77
CA LEU A 40 3.47 -12.45 -15.26
C LEU A 40 2.86 -13.70 -14.59
N LEU A 41 2.71 -13.69 -13.27
CA LEU A 41 2.10 -14.80 -12.53
C LEU A 41 0.63 -15.01 -12.91
N ALA A 42 -0.14 -13.94 -13.10
CA ALA A 42 -1.52 -14.07 -13.58
C ALA A 42 -1.60 -14.58 -15.01
N THR A 43 -0.65 -14.20 -15.87
CA THR A 43 -0.55 -14.75 -17.23
C THR A 43 -0.24 -16.24 -17.20
N ALA A 44 0.71 -16.67 -16.36
CA ALA A 44 1.00 -18.09 -16.17
C ALA A 44 -0.23 -18.86 -15.67
N GLY A 45 -0.96 -18.30 -14.69
CA GLY A 45 -2.21 -18.88 -14.19
C GLY A 45 -3.30 -18.96 -15.25
N ALA A 46 -3.48 -17.91 -16.05
CA ALA A 46 -4.44 -17.88 -17.15
C ALA A 46 -4.09 -18.94 -18.23
N VAL A 47 -2.83 -19.02 -18.65
CA VAL A 47 -2.35 -20.03 -19.62
C VAL A 47 -2.55 -21.45 -19.08
N MET A 48 -2.25 -21.69 -17.81
CA MET A 48 -2.48 -23.00 -17.18
C MET A 48 -3.97 -23.34 -17.12
N SER A 49 -4.83 -22.37 -16.81
CA SER A 49 -6.28 -22.53 -16.86
C SER A 49 -6.79 -22.83 -18.28
N PHE A 50 -6.21 -22.17 -19.28
CA PHE A 50 -6.52 -22.41 -20.69
C PHE A 50 -6.18 -23.82 -21.16
N LYS A 51 -5.01 -24.32 -20.76
CA LYS A 51 -4.52 -25.64 -21.16
C LYS A 51 -5.22 -26.79 -20.43
N ASN A 52 -5.55 -26.60 -19.15
CA ASN A 52 -6.03 -27.70 -18.29
C ASN A 52 -7.56 -27.81 -18.20
N PHE A 53 -8.31 -26.81 -18.64
CA PHE A 53 -9.78 -26.82 -18.60
C PHE A 53 -10.38 -26.70 -19.99
N ASN A 54 -11.47 -27.43 -20.25
CA ASN A 54 -12.28 -27.24 -21.45
C ASN A 54 -12.99 -25.88 -21.34
N ASN A 55 -12.41 -24.83 -21.92
CA ASN A 55 -12.87 -23.44 -21.74
C ASN A 55 -14.04 -23.13 -22.67
N SER A 56 -15.23 -23.61 -22.32
CA SER A 56 -16.48 -23.21 -22.97
C SER A 56 -16.94 -21.81 -22.55
N PHE A 57 -16.32 -21.19 -21.54
CA PHE A 57 -16.68 -19.88 -20.97
C PHE A 57 -18.13 -19.72 -20.52
N ASP A 58 -18.83 -20.84 -20.35
CA ASP A 58 -20.25 -20.86 -20.00
C ASP A 58 -20.48 -20.60 -18.50
N ASN A 59 -19.42 -20.72 -17.69
CA ASN A 59 -19.46 -20.43 -16.27
C ASN A 59 -19.16 -18.96 -15.98
N SER A 60 -19.96 -18.34 -15.11
CA SER A 60 -19.77 -16.97 -14.62
C SER A 60 -18.37 -16.73 -14.04
N HIS A 61 -17.77 -17.71 -13.37
CA HIS A 61 -16.42 -17.62 -12.82
C HIS A 61 -15.34 -17.48 -13.91
N GLN A 62 -15.45 -18.24 -15.01
CA GLN A 62 -14.49 -18.14 -16.13
C GLN A 62 -14.58 -16.79 -16.83
N ARG A 63 -15.80 -16.27 -17.03
CA ARG A 63 -16.03 -14.93 -17.61
C ARG A 63 -15.43 -13.83 -16.75
N ILE A 64 -15.63 -13.89 -15.44
CA ILE A 64 -15.06 -12.94 -14.48
C ILE A 64 -13.53 -13.04 -14.50
N GLY A 65 -12.97 -14.25 -14.56
CA GLY A 65 -11.52 -14.46 -14.64
C GLY A 65 -10.88 -13.84 -15.88
N VAL A 66 -11.48 -14.01 -17.07
CA VAL A 66 -10.99 -13.39 -18.31
C VAL A 66 -11.15 -11.87 -18.28
N ALA A 67 -12.30 -11.37 -17.83
CA ALA A 67 -12.52 -9.94 -17.70
C ALA A 67 -11.46 -9.31 -16.78
N LEU A 68 -11.20 -9.92 -15.61
CA LEU A 68 -10.17 -9.49 -14.70
C LEU A 68 -8.77 -9.54 -15.34
N TYR A 69 -8.46 -10.59 -16.09
CA TYR A 69 -7.18 -10.69 -16.83
C TYR A 69 -7.01 -9.55 -17.83
N GLY A 70 -8.06 -9.19 -18.57
CA GLY A 70 -8.05 -8.03 -19.46
C GLY A 70 -7.80 -6.72 -18.71
N VAL A 71 -8.48 -6.50 -17.58
CA VAL A 71 -8.31 -5.29 -16.75
C VAL A 71 -6.90 -5.22 -16.13
N ILE A 72 -6.31 -6.35 -15.76
CA ILE A 72 -4.91 -6.43 -15.29
C ILE A 72 -3.93 -5.91 -16.35
N TRP A 73 -4.09 -6.36 -17.60
CA TRP A 73 -3.26 -5.87 -18.70
C TRP A 73 -3.51 -4.41 -19.03
N LEU A 74 -4.78 -3.98 -19.02
CA LEU A 74 -5.13 -2.56 -19.19
C LEU A 74 -4.45 -1.69 -18.13
N GLN A 75 -4.47 -2.11 -16.86
CA GLN A 75 -3.81 -1.40 -15.76
C GLN A 75 -2.28 -1.33 -15.97
N ALA A 76 -1.65 -2.40 -16.46
CA ALA A 76 -0.22 -2.42 -16.77
C ALA A 76 0.13 -1.48 -17.94
N LEU A 77 -0.67 -1.49 -19.01
CA LEU A 77 -0.51 -0.58 -20.15
C LEU A 77 -0.70 0.88 -19.74
N LEU A 78 -1.73 1.18 -18.94
CA LEU A 78 -1.93 2.51 -18.37
C LEU A 78 -0.70 2.94 -17.54
N GLY A 79 -0.12 2.03 -16.76
CA GLY A 79 1.11 2.26 -16.01
C GLY A 79 2.31 2.60 -16.90
N PHE A 80 2.46 1.92 -18.04
CA PHE A 80 3.55 2.14 -18.99
C PHE A 80 3.38 3.45 -19.78
N LEU A 81 2.14 3.81 -20.13
CA LEU A 81 1.79 5.06 -20.83
C LEU A 81 1.80 6.30 -19.91
N ARG A 82 2.60 6.27 -18.84
CA ARG A 82 2.71 7.35 -17.86
C ARG A 82 3.15 8.65 -18.54
N PRO A 83 2.32 9.71 -18.50
CA PRO A 83 2.65 10.99 -19.12
C PRO A 83 3.88 11.67 -18.50
N ASN A 84 4.62 12.41 -19.33
CA ASN A 84 5.75 13.23 -18.90
C ASN A 84 5.35 14.32 -17.89
N ARG A 85 6.34 14.81 -17.12
CA ARG A 85 6.13 15.92 -16.19
C ARG A 85 5.68 17.17 -16.95
N GLY A 86 4.65 17.87 -16.45
CA GLY A 86 4.12 19.10 -17.05
C GLY A 86 2.93 18.93 -18.00
N PHE A 87 2.55 17.71 -18.35
CA PHE A 87 1.38 17.47 -19.21
C PHE A 87 0.06 17.65 -18.46
N LYS A 88 -0.88 18.45 -18.99
CA LYS A 88 -2.18 18.75 -18.36
C LYS A 88 -3.00 17.49 -18.05
N GLY A 89 -2.92 16.48 -18.90
CA GLY A 89 -3.64 15.20 -18.73
C GLY A 89 -3.08 14.27 -17.64
N ARG A 90 -1.96 14.62 -17.00
CA ARG A 90 -1.31 13.74 -16.01
C ARG A 90 -2.15 13.53 -14.75
N SER A 91 -2.92 14.53 -14.34
CA SER A 91 -3.83 14.42 -13.19
C SER A 91 -4.96 13.42 -13.47
N VAL A 92 -5.56 13.50 -14.66
CA VAL A 92 -6.59 12.55 -15.11
C VAL A 92 -6.02 11.14 -15.21
N TRP A 93 -4.85 10.99 -15.85
CA TRP A 93 -4.16 9.70 -15.91
C TRP A 93 -3.91 9.13 -14.51
N PHE A 94 -3.42 9.95 -13.58
CA PHE A 94 -3.14 9.52 -12.21
C PHE A 94 -4.43 9.05 -11.52
N PHE A 95 -5.52 9.80 -11.63
CA PHE A 95 -6.80 9.45 -11.04
C PHE A 95 -7.34 8.13 -11.61
N VAL A 96 -7.34 7.98 -12.93
CA VAL A 96 -7.80 6.74 -13.60
C VAL A 96 -6.92 5.55 -13.22
N HIS A 97 -5.60 5.68 -13.34
CA HIS A 97 -4.66 4.62 -13.01
C HIS A 97 -4.75 4.22 -11.53
N TRP A 98 -4.97 5.19 -10.63
CA TRP A 98 -5.16 4.93 -9.20
C TRP A 98 -6.49 4.22 -8.90
N MET A 99 -7.60 4.69 -9.48
CA MET A 99 -8.91 4.05 -9.28
C MET A 99 -8.92 2.63 -9.82
N VAL A 100 -8.51 2.43 -11.07
CA VAL A 100 -8.45 1.10 -11.71
C VAL A 100 -7.47 0.20 -10.95
N GLY A 101 -6.31 0.74 -10.56
CA GLY A 101 -5.30 0.03 -9.79
C GLY A 101 -5.76 -0.42 -8.40
N THR A 102 -6.73 0.28 -7.81
CA THR A 102 -7.34 -0.11 -6.53
C THR A 102 -8.48 -1.11 -6.74
N ALA A 103 -9.22 -1.02 -7.83
CA ALA A 103 -10.30 -1.96 -8.16
C ALA A 103 -9.79 -3.36 -8.53
N VAL A 104 -8.67 -3.45 -9.28
CA VAL A 104 -8.07 -4.72 -9.72
C VAL A 104 -7.79 -5.70 -8.54
N PRO A 105 -7.08 -5.33 -7.47
CA PRO A 105 -6.84 -6.24 -6.36
C PRO A 105 -8.12 -6.62 -5.62
N LEU A 106 -9.11 -5.73 -5.49
CA LEU A 106 -10.43 -6.07 -4.89
C LEU A 106 -11.15 -7.14 -5.71
N MET A 107 -11.19 -6.98 -7.02
CA MET A 107 -11.71 -8.02 -7.92
C MET A 107 -10.88 -9.30 -7.88
N GLY A 108 -9.56 -9.19 -7.68
CA GLY A 108 -8.66 -10.32 -7.49
C GLY A 108 -9.01 -11.13 -6.24
N VAL A 109 -9.34 -10.49 -5.13
CA VAL A 109 -9.81 -11.14 -3.90
C VAL A 109 -11.09 -11.92 -4.15
N PHE A 110 -12.08 -11.29 -4.80
CA PHE A 110 -13.34 -11.95 -5.16
C PHE A 110 -13.11 -13.17 -6.08
N SER A 111 -12.18 -13.04 -7.04
CA SER A 111 -11.83 -14.11 -7.97
C SER A 111 -11.15 -15.29 -7.27
N ILE A 112 -10.32 -15.03 -6.25
CA ILE A 112 -9.68 -16.09 -5.45
C ILE A 112 -10.73 -16.84 -4.63
N TYR A 113 -11.64 -16.16 -3.93
CA TYR A 113 -12.69 -16.83 -3.15
C TYR A 113 -13.62 -17.66 -4.03
N SER A 114 -14.10 -17.11 -5.15
CA SER A 114 -14.96 -17.85 -6.08
C SER A 114 -14.24 -19.05 -6.72
N GLY A 115 -12.96 -18.92 -7.08
CA GLY A 115 -12.18 -20.02 -7.63
C GLY A 115 -11.93 -21.13 -6.61
N LEU A 116 -11.74 -20.77 -5.34
CA LEU A 116 -11.54 -21.74 -4.27
C LEU A 116 -12.84 -22.52 -3.95
N GLN A 117 -14.00 -21.85 -4.01
CA GLN A 117 -15.31 -22.52 -3.92
C GLN A 117 -15.53 -23.49 -5.08
N ALA A 118 -15.28 -23.06 -6.32
CA ALA A 118 -15.38 -23.92 -7.50
C ALA A 118 -14.42 -25.13 -7.43
N TYR A 119 -13.22 -24.94 -6.87
CA TYR A 119 -12.26 -26.04 -6.63
C TYR A 119 -12.78 -27.06 -5.61
N HIS A 120 -13.44 -26.59 -4.55
CA HIS A 120 -14.05 -27.46 -3.54
C HIS A 120 -15.20 -28.28 -4.12
N GLU A 121 -16.09 -27.66 -4.90
CA GLU A 121 -17.19 -28.37 -5.56
C GLU A 121 -16.67 -29.47 -6.50
N LYS A 122 -15.62 -29.19 -7.28
CA LYS A 122 -15.06 -30.17 -8.23
C LYS A 122 -14.26 -31.30 -7.58
N THR A 123 -13.54 -31.03 -6.49
CA THR A 123 -12.56 -32.00 -5.94
C THR A 123 -12.99 -32.57 -4.58
N SER A 124 -14.04 -32.03 -3.97
CA SER A 124 -14.49 -32.29 -2.58
C SER A 124 -13.38 -32.14 -1.52
N ARG A 125 -12.24 -31.52 -1.87
CA ARG A 125 -11.10 -31.31 -0.98
C ARG A 125 -11.38 -30.20 0.01
N ARG A 126 -10.90 -30.34 1.24
CA ARG A 126 -11.08 -29.34 2.30
C ARG A 126 -10.32 -28.05 1.96
N ILE A 127 -11.04 -27.01 1.52
CA ILE A 127 -10.47 -25.69 1.22
C ILE A 127 -10.34 -24.76 2.43
N ARG A 128 -10.86 -25.15 3.59
CA ARG A 128 -10.90 -24.29 4.79
C ARG A 128 -9.55 -23.71 5.19
N ILE A 129 -8.47 -24.50 5.11
CA ILE A 129 -7.11 -24.03 5.45
C ILE A 129 -6.68 -22.92 4.50
N TRP A 130 -6.90 -23.09 3.19
CA TRP A 130 -6.58 -22.08 2.17
C TRP A 130 -7.40 -20.80 2.35
N ILE A 131 -8.70 -20.93 2.66
CA ILE A 131 -9.56 -19.78 3.00
C ILE A 131 -9.00 -19.05 4.22
N SER A 132 -8.71 -19.76 5.31
CA SER A 132 -8.22 -19.14 6.55
C SER A 132 -6.89 -18.42 6.35
N LEU A 133 -5.94 -19.03 5.62
CA LEU A 133 -4.66 -18.40 5.30
C LEU A 133 -4.84 -17.13 4.46
N PHE A 134 -5.66 -17.19 3.41
CA PHE A 134 -5.91 -16.04 2.56
C PHE A 134 -6.65 -14.91 3.30
N THR A 135 -7.63 -15.25 4.14
CA THR A 135 -8.32 -14.26 4.98
C THR A 135 -7.36 -13.61 5.98
N ALA A 136 -6.47 -14.38 6.61
CA ALA A 136 -5.46 -13.85 7.52
C ALA A 136 -4.50 -12.88 6.80
N GLU A 137 -4.05 -13.24 5.59
CA GLU A 137 -3.27 -12.36 4.71
C GLU A 137 -4.01 -11.04 4.44
N MET A 138 -5.29 -11.09 4.06
CA MET A 138 -6.10 -9.89 3.82
C MET A 138 -6.26 -9.02 5.06
N CYS A 139 -6.44 -9.63 6.24
CA CYS A 139 -6.46 -8.89 7.51
C CYS A 139 -5.15 -8.16 7.77
N LEU A 140 -4.00 -8.78 7.50
CA LEU A 140 -2.69 -8.16 7.64
C LEU A 140 -2.52 -6.98 6.66
N VAL A 141 -2.89 -7.17 5.38
CA VAL A 141 -2.85 -6.10 4.37
C VAL A 141 -3.72 -4.91 4.80
N CYS A 142 -4.95 -5.16 5.26
CA CYS A 142 -5.84 -4.14 5.78
C CYS A 142 -5.25 -3.43 7.01
N PHE A 143 -4.67 -4.18 7.94
CA PHE A 143 -4.00 -3.61 9.11
C PHE A 143 -2.86 -2.67 8.69
N PHE A 144 -1.95 -3.12 7.84
CA PHE A 144 -0.84 -2.28 7.35
C PHE A 144 -1.33 -1.07 6.57
N TYR A 145 -2.40 -1.21 5.78
CA TYR A 145 -3.02 -0.10 5.05
C TYR A 145 -3.52 0.99 6.01
N LEU A 146 -4.24 0.62 7.07
CA LEU A 146 -4.72 1.56 8.10
C LEU A 146 -3.55 2.12 8.92
N PHE A 147 -2.57 1.27 9.26
CA PHE A 147 -1.40 1.65 10.04
C PHE A 147 -0.55 2.70 9.31
N GLN A 148 -0.35 2.54 7.99
CA GLN A 148 0.34 3.53 7.16
C GLN A 148 -0.30 4.91 7.26
N ASP A 149 -1.64 5.00 7.33
CA ASP A 149 -2.37 6.26 7.47
C ASP A 149 -2.05 6.93 8.81
N LYS A 150 -2.12 6.17 9.91
CA LYS A 150 -1.89 6.68 11.28
C LYS A 150 -0.41 6.91 11.63
N TRP A 151 0.52 6.25 10.95
CA TRP A 151 1.96 6.34 11.25
C TRP A 151 2.49 7.79 11.28
N VAL A 152 2.01 8.65 10.38
CA VAL A 152 2.43 10.07 10.34
C VAL A 152 1.95 10.82 11.57
N TYR A 153 0.74 10.54 12.03
CA TYR A 153 0.21 11.15 13.25
C TYR A 153 1.05 10.76 14.47
N ILE A 154 1.41 9.47 14.57
CA ILE A 154 2.25 8.95 15.65
C ILE A 154 3.66 9.57 15.61
N GLN A 155 4.28 9.67 14.43
CA GLN A 155 5.60 10.31 14.27
C GLN A 155 5.56 11.80 14.67
N LYS A 156 4.52 12.53 14.24
CA LYS A 156 4.35 13.94 14.63
C LYS A 156 4.17 14.11 16.13
N GLN A 157 3.40 13.23 16.79
CA GLN A 157 3.27 13.27 18.25
C GLN A 157 4.59 12.96 18.97
N GLY A 158 5.37 12.00 18.46
CA GLY A 158 6.68 11.66 19.03
C GLY A 158 7.69 12.81 18.95
N VAL A 159 7.75 13.52 17.82
CA VAL A 159 8.64 14.69 17.64
C VAL A 159 8.23 15.85 18.55
N ILE A 160 6.93 16.14 18.65
CA ILE A 160 6.43 17.21 19.53
C ILE A 160 6.77 16.90 21.00
N LEU A 161 6.55 15.66 21.45
CA LEU A 161 6.86 15.24 22.81
C LEU A 161 8.38 15.31 23.11
N GLY A 162 9.22 14.90 22.15
CA GLY A 162 10.68 14.99 22.26
C GLY A 162 11.16 16.43 22.46
N ASN A 163 10.70 17.36 21.63
CA ASN A 163 11.04 18.78 21.73
C ASN A 163 10.54 19.41 23.04
N SER A 164 9.34 19.05 23.50
CA SER A 164 8.80 19.55 24.78
C SER A 164 9.63 19.09 25.98
N ASN A 165 10.12 17.84 25.95
CA ASN A 165 10.98 17.30 27.00
C ASN A 165 12.34 18.01 27.03
N GLU A 166 12.97 18.20 25.87
CA GLU A 166 14.26 18.90 25.75
C GLU A 166 14.17 20.36 26.23
N PHE A 167 13.10 21.08 25.86
CA PHE A 167 12.85 22.44 26.34
C PHE A 167 12.67 22.49 27.86
N THR A 168 11.97 21.52 28.45
CA THR A 168 11.76 21.45 29.91
C THR A 168 13.06 21.16 30.65
N THR A 169 13.92 20.29 30.10
CA THR A 169 15.25 20.00 30.67
C THR A 169 16.15 21.22 30.63
N LEU A 170 16.22 21.93 29.50
CA LEU A 170 17.04 23.15 29.34
C LEU A 170 16.60 24.29 30.28
N ARG A 171 15.28 24.42 30.51
CA ARG A 171 14.74 25.39 31.47
C ARG A 171 15.07 25.02 32.91
N GLY A 172 14.94 23.75 33.26
CA GLY A 172 15.28 23.24 34.59
C GLY A 172 16.78 23.34 34.93
N THR A 173 17.67 23.33 33.94
CA THR A 173 19.11 23.56 34.14
C THR A 173 19.45 25.04 34.29
N THR A 174 18.81 25.93 33.51
CA THR A 174 19.04 27.39 33.62
C THR A 174 18.54 27.96 34.95
N ASP A 175 17.43 27.45 35.48
CA ASP A 175 16.91 27.88 36.78
C ASP A 175 17.77 27.42 37.97
N LYS A 176 18.61 26.40 37.80
CA LYS A 176 19.51 25.89 38.85
C LYS A 176 20.89 26.56 38.90
N GLU A 177 21.31 27.25 37.84
CA GLU A 177 22.60 27.95 37.76
C GLU A 177 22.50 29.45 38.04
N ALA A 178 21.30 30.00 38.24
CA ALA A 178 21.16 31.41 38.62
C ALA A 178 21.72 31.65 40.04
N PRO A 179 22.78 32.47 40.21
CA PRO A 179 23.32 32.74 41.54
C PRO A 179 22.31 33.54 42.38
N PRO A 180 22.32 33.42 43.72
CA PRO A 180 21.41 34.15 44.57
C PRO A 180 21.56 35.65 44.31
N ARG A 181 20.47 36.34 43.97
CA ARG A 181 20.45 37.81 43.83
C ARG A 181 20.99 38.44 45.11
N GLU A 182 22.17 39.05 45.03
CA GLU A 182 22.68 39.90 46.10
C GLU A 182 21.71 41.05 46.33
N LYS A 183 21.24 41.20 47.57
CA LYS A 183 20.37 42.30 47.98
C LYS A 183 21.20 43.59 48.00
N PRO A 184 20.73 44.69 47.39
CA PRO A 184 21.48 45.94 47.40
C PRO A 184 21.57 46.49 48.83
N LYS A 185 22.80 46.79 49.28
CA LYS A 185 23.07 47.50 50.54
C LYS A 185 22.42 48.88 50.48
N ARG A 186 21.47 49.11 51.39
CA ARG A 186 20.82 50.40 51.61
C ARG A 186 21.84 51.34 52.25
N ILE A 187 22.32 52.33 51.51
CA ILE A 187 23.18 53.40 52.03
C ILE A 187 22.26 54.40 52.72
N GLY A 188 22.39 54.52 54.04
CA GLY A 188 21.69 55.53 54.83
C GLY A 188 22.45 56.84 54.82
N PHE A 189 21.71 57.93 54.56
CA PHE A 189 22.01 59.26 55.06
C PHE A 189 20.94 59.60 56.09
#